data_AF-A0A3L7NUM6-F1
#
_entry.id   AF-A0A3L7NUM6-F1
#
_cell.length_a   1.000
_cell.length_b   1.000
_cell.length_c   1.000
_cell.angle_alpha   90.00
_cell.angle_beta   90.00
_cell.angle_gamma   90.00
#
_symmetry.space_group_name_H-M   'P 1'
#
loop_
_entity.id
_entity.type
_entity.pdbx_description
1 polymer ?
#
loop_
_entity_poly.entity_id
_entity_poly.type
_entity_poly.pdbx_seq_one_letter_code
_entity_poly.pdbx_strand_id
1 'polypeptide(L)'
;MTVEDSYLLLTGATGLLGRSLLRDLAATGRRIAVLVRGSKTAGAARRVDEILDDWRGVAGVTVSCPVVLEGDITLPGLGLSAAAAAWVGRHVTEVVHSAASLSFQMRESDGEPWNSNVNGTAHVLELCRNHGIRRFHHVSSAYVCGTRRGRILEGELDVGQTPGNDYERSKIASEKAAVSAPFLDVCTVHRPSIIVGDLVTGFTNTFHGFYKPLRIVQPFVEAFMEASLESGSLLEVLGMSGAEVKNLVPVDWVSAVMARIIGDKSLHGRTYHITSTRPTSVATLCRVFETLVVEMAKELAAERAAAGPGKAAAHFDPMVLARLFEDQMHVYRAYWSDDPRFDSAQTTAAVPDLPAPELDDETIRRLCRFAIDNRFRWPQPERMMRTTSARERLFERLGEAAWTAAAGRVIGLSASGGGGGQWTLGVETGRAVSLHVGLPSLSEPVVVVSAENLQRILDGIETSAALADRGALVVEADAAADRADAISVLDRLPAWPSGVVSRGGVESVHVAAGMGAP
;
A
#
# COMPACT_ATOMS: atom_id res chain seq x y z
N MET A 1 23.83 15.14 4.55
CA MET A 1 22.81 14.89 3.51
C MET A 1 21.88 16.08 3.48
N THR A 2 21.62 16.60 2.30
CA THR A 2 20.47 17.51 2.12
C THR A 2 19.19 16.68 2.26
N VAL A 3 18.05 17.32 2.53
CA VAL A 3 16.75 16.60 2.61
C VAL A 3 16.41 15.93 1.28
N GLU A 4 16.95 16.44 0.18
CA GLU A 4 16.71 15.97 -1.19
C GLU A 4 17.43 14.66 -1.50
N ASP A 5 18.58 14.39 -0.85
CA ASP A 5 19.29 13.10 -0.98
C ASP A 5 18.63 11.96 -0.19
N SER A 6 17.70 12.30 0.70
CA SER A 6 17.19 11.40 1.73
C SER A 6 15.91 10.67 1.35
N TYR A 7 15.72 9.52 1.99
CA TYR A 7 14.55 8.68 1.84
C TYR A 7 13.48 9.01 2.87
N LEU A 8 12.23 8.98 2.43
CA LEU A 8 11.07 8.84 3.31
C LEU A 8 10.77 7.35 3.49
N LEU A 9 10.67 6.90 4.74
CA LEU A 9 10.27 5.53 5.05
C LEU A 9 8.75 5.45 5.19
N LEU A 10 8.10 4.66 4.34
CA LEU A 10 6.68 4.37 4.39
C LEU A 10 6.44 2.97 4.94
N THR A 11 5.70 2.87 6.04
CA THR A 11 5.16 1.58 6.52
C THR A 11 3.73 1.41 6.04
N GLY A 12 3.30 0.16 5.80
CA GLY A 12 1.92 -0.13 5.39
C GLY A 12 1.67 0.03 3.89
N ALA A 13 2.73 0.09 3.08
CA ALA A 13 2.64 0.28 1.62
C ALA A 13 1.79 -0.77 0.88
N THR A 14 1.58 -1.95 1.48
CA THR A 14 0.73 -3.02 0.91
C THR A 14 -0.77 -2.84 1.16
N GLY A 15 -1.16 -1.96 2.09
CA GLY A 15 -2.55 -1.62 2.39
C GLY A 15 -3.16 -0.68 1.34
N LEU A 16 -4.45 -0.34 1.50
CA LEU A 16 -5.19 0.51 0.56
C LEU A 16 -4.65 1.93 0.50
N LEU A 17 -4.49 2.60 1.65
CA LEU A 17 -3.94 3.95 1.68
C LEU A 17 -2.45 3.96 1.34
N GLY A 18 -1.68 3.02 1.88
CA GLY A 18 -0.23 2.96 1.69
C GLY A 18 0.20 2.82 0.23
N ARG A 19 -0.52 2.04 -0.59
CA ARG A 19 -0.22 1.93 -2.03
C ARG A 19 -0.44 3.24 -2.78
N SER A 20 -1.50 3.98 -2.43
CA SER A 20 -1.82 5.27 -3.06
C SER A 20 -0.85 6.34 -2.61
N LEU A 21 -0.45 6.33 -1.34
CA LEU A 21 0.64 7.18 -0.83
C LEU A 21 1.97 6.88 -1.53
N LEU A 22 2.33 5.60 -1.74
CA LEU A 22 3.53 5.26 -2.49
C LEU A 22 3.49 5.87 -3.90
N ARG A 23 2.38 5.71 -4.63
CA ARG A 23 2.18 6.30 -5.96
C ARG A 23 2.34 7.82 -5.93
N ASP A 24 1.58 8.51 -5.07
CA ASP A 24 1.51 9.96 -5.06
C ASP A 24 2.80 10.60 -4.55
N LEU A 25 3.42 10.04 -3.50
CA LEU A 25 4.70 10.52 -2.99
C LEU A 25 5.84 10.26 -3.99
N ALA A 26 5.87 9.10 -4.66
CA ALA A 26 6.85 8.86 -5.71
C ALA A 26 6.70 9.83 -6.90
N ALA A 27 5.47 10.20 -7.25
CA ALA A 27 5.19 11.18 -8.32
C ALA A 27 5.71 12.60 -7.99
N THR A 28 5.95 12.91 -6.71
CA THR A 28 6.60 14.18 -6.31
C THR A 28 8.12 14.17 -6.47
N GLY A 29 8.71 13.08 -6.98
CA GLY A 29 10.16 12.92 -7.13
C GLY A 29 10.87 12.53 -5.83
N ARG A 30 10.13 12.29 -4.74
CA ARG A 30 10.73 11.85 -3.47
C ARG A 30 11.27 10.42 -3.57
N ARG A 31 12.42 10.21 -2.95
CA ARG A 31 12.99 8.87 -2.74
C ARG A 31 12.22 8.17 -1.62
N ILE A 32 11.59 7.04 -1.93
CA ILE A 32 10.76 6.30 -0.98
C ILE A 32 11.40 4.95 -0.66
N ALA A 33 11.46 4.64 0.62
CA ALA A 33 11.72 3.30 1.12
C ALA A 33 10.43 2.74 1.72
N VAL A 34 10.17 1.45 1.53
CA VAL A 34 8.98 0.79 2.06
C VAL A 34 9.37 -0.37 2.95
N LEU A 35 8.73 -0.47 4.12
CA LEU A 35 8.84 -1.65 4.97
C LEU A 35 7.72 -2.63 4.61
N VAL A 36 8.08 -3.83 4.17
CA VAL A 36 7.13 -4.86 3.72
C VAL A 36 7.47 -6.19 4.35
N ARG A 37 6.45 -6.87 4.87
CA ARG A 37 6.59 -8.23 5.39
C ARG A 37 6.81 -9.22 4.25
N GLY A 38 7.85 -10.05 4.37
CA GLY A 38 7.92 -11.30 3.62
C GLY A 38 6.71 -12.19 3.89
N SER A 39 6.45 -13.15 3.02
CA SER A 39 5.42 -14.17 3.19
C SER A 39 5.97 -15.53 2.81
N LYS A 40 5.26 -16.61 3.18
CA LYS A 40 5.65 -17.99 2.82
C LYS A 40 5.69 -18.20 1.30
N THR A 41 4.92 -17.44 0.53
CA THR A 41 4.71 -17.60 -0.91
C THR A 41 5.42 -16.52 -1.75
N ALA A 42 5.75 -15.38 -1.16
CA ALA A 42 6.39 -14.26 -1.85
C ALA A 42 7.31 -13.45 -0.92
N GLY A 43 8.52 -13.15 -1.39
CA GLY A 43 9.43 -12.21 -0.72
C GLY A 43 8.90 -10.77 -0.78
N ALA A 44 9.45 -9.88 0.07
CA ALA A 44 8.95 -8.50 0.20
C ALA A 44 8.96 -7.73 -1.13
N ALA A 45 10.03 -7.86 -1.92
CA ALA A 45 10.17 -7.15 -3.20
C ALA A 45 9.10 -7.56 -4.23
N ARG A 46 8.74 -8.86 -4.26
CA ARG A 46 7.69 -9.36 -5.15
C ARG A 46 6.31 -8.78 -4.82
N ARG A 47 6.00 -8.63 -3.53
CA ARG A 47 4.76 -7.99 -3.09
C ARG A 47 4.68 -6.52 -3.49
N VAL A 48 5.83 -5.85 -3.57
CA VAL A 48 5.90 -4.47 -4.10
C VAL A 48 5.69 -4.48 -5.61
N ASP A 49 6.30 -5.42 -6.33
CA ASP A 49 6.09 -5.54 -7.78
C ASP A 49 4.61 -5.72 -8.13
N GLU A 50 3.87 -6.54 -7.38
CA GLU A 50 2.41 -6.69 -7.55
C GLU A 50 1.66 -5.36 -7.42
N ILE A 51 2.07 -4.48 -6.51
CA ILE A 51 1.46 -3.16 -6.33
C ILE A 51 1.79 -2.25 -7.52
N LEU A 52 3.04 -2.29 -8.01
CA LEU A 52 3.44 -1.49 -9.17
C LEU A 52 2.72 -1.95 -10.44
N ASP A 53 2.52 -3.26 -10.58
CA ASP A 53 1.75 -3.85 -11.67
C ASP A 53 0.24 -3.60 -11.52
N ASP A 54 -0.29 -3.49 -10.29
CA ASP A 54 -1.68 -3.02 -10.04
C ASP A 54 -1.84 -1.63 -10.64
N TRP A 55 -0.94 -0.70 -10.35
CA TRP A 55 -1.04 0.67 -10.86
C TRP A 55 -0.93 0.76 -12.38
N ARG A 56 -0.05 -0.06 -12.98
CA ARG A 56 0.05 -0.16 -14.44
C ARG A 56 -1.23 -0.72 -15.05
N GLY A 57 -1.79 -1.79 -14.47
CA GLY A 57 -2.97 -2.47 -15.01
C GLY A 57 -4.28 -1.72 -14.81
N VAL A 58 -4.46 -1.09 -13.64
CA VAL A 58 -5.71 -0.42 -13.24
C VAL A 58 -5.76 1.02 -13.76
N ALA A 59 -4.65 1.76 -13.65
CA ALA A 59 -4.62 3.19 -13.93
C ALA A 59 -3.70 3.57 -15.11
N GLY A 60 -2.99 2.62 -15.71
CA GLY A 60 -1.98 2.92 -16.74
C GLY A 60 -0.77 3.67 -16.22
N VAL A 61 -0.59 3.75 -14.89
CA VAL A 61 0.46 4.55 -14.25
C VAL A 61 1.69 3.69 -14.00
N THR A 62 2.86 4.16 -14.46
CA THR A 62 4.15 3.57 -14.09
C THR A 62 4.69 4.30 -12.87
N VAL A 63 4.85 3.57 -11.76
CA VAL A 63 5.35 4.12 -10.49
C VAL A 63 6.83 3.78 -10.31
N SER A 64 7.62 4.75 -9.83
CA SER A 64 9.02 4.52 -9.47
C SER A 64 9.13 3.46 -8.38
N CYS A 65 10.03 2.48 -8.57
CA CYS A 65 10.19 1.40 -7.61
C CYS A 65 10.87 1.93 -6.33
N PRO A 66 10.31 1.70 -5.13
CA PRO A 66 10.94 2.13 -3.89
C PRO A 66 12.12 1.21 -3.51
N VAL A 67 12.94 1.66 -2.56
CA VAL A 67 13.81 0.73 -1.81
C VAL A 67 12.93 -0.16 -0.92
N VAL A 68 13.08 -1.48 -1.03
CA VAL A 68 12.26 -2.44 -0.27
C VAL A 68 13.05 -2.98 0.92
N LEU A 69 12.56 -2.69 2.13
CA LEU A 69 13.06 -3.22 3.39
C LEU A 69 12.16 -4.37 3.83
N GLU A 70 12.70 -5.58 3.89
CA GLU A 70 11.97 -6.73 4.42
C GLU A 70 11.96 -6.67 5.95
N GLY A 71 10.76 -6.59 6.55
CA GLY A 71 10.60 -6.50 7.99
C GLY A 71 9.14 -6.48 8.45
N ASP A 72 8.94 -6.55 9.76
CA ASP A 72 7.64 -6.60 10.42
C ASP A 72 7.61 -5.63 11.61
N ILE A 73 6.64 -4.71 11.60
CA ILE A 73 6.51 -3.71 12.67
C ILE A 73 6.25 -4.34 14.05
N THR A 74 5.70 -5.55 14.08
CA THR A 74 5.39 -6.25 15.33
C THR A 74 6.64 -6.79 16.04
N LEU A 75 7.80 -6.74 15.38
CA LEU A 75 9.07 -7.21 15.92
C LEU A 75 9.96 -6.05 16.39
N PRO A 76 10.77 -6.24 17.44
CA PRO A 76 11.82 -5.30 17.82
C PRO A 76 12.76 -5.00 16.64
N GLY A 77 13.19 -3.75 16.51
CA GLY A 77 14.00 -3.31 15.36
C GLY A 77 13.31 -3.50 14.00
N LEU A 78 11.99 -3.69 14.00
CA LEU A 78 11.15 -4.02 12.85
C LEU A 78 11.54 -5.31 12.12
N GLY A 79 12.27 -6.21 12.80
CA GLY A 79 12.81 -7.43 12.18
C GLY A 79 13.86 -7.17 11.09
N LEU A 80 14.42 -5.96 11.02
CA LEU A 80 15.44 -5.61 10.04
C LEU A 80 16.77 -6.32 10.34
N SER A 81 17.50 -6.69 9.29
CA SER A 81 18.90 -7.06 9.44
C SER A 81 19.71 -5.85 9.91
N ALA A 82 20.85 -6.10 10.59
CA ALA A 82 21.74 -5.03 11.03
C ALA A 82 22.19 -4.12 9.87
N ALA A 83 22.39 -4.69 8.68
CA ALA A 83 22.80 -3.95 7.49
C ALA A 83 21.68 -3.02 6.97
N ALA A 84 20.44 -3.52 6.95
CA ALA A 84 19.26 -2.74 6.55
C ALA A 84 18.94 -1.64 7.57
N ALA A 85 19.02 -1.93 8.87
CA ALA A 85 18.86 -0.93 9.93
C ALA A 85 19.94 0.17 9.84
N ALA A 86 21.20 -0.20 9.58
CA ALA A 86 22.26 0.76 9.35
C ALA A 86 22.02 1.61 8.08
N TRP A 87 21.45 1.03 7.03
CA TRP A 87 21.04 1.78 5.83
C TRP A 87 19.94 2.79 6.17
N VAL A 88 18.91 2.39 6.94
CA VAL A 88 17.86 3.31 7.41
C VAL A 88 18.49 4.48 8.16
N GLY A 89 19.40 4.25 9.10
CA GLY A 89 20.04 5.32 9.85
C GLY A 89 20.95 6.24 9.06
N ARG A 90 21.41 5.83 7.87
CA ARG A 90 22.17 6.71 6.98
C ARG A 90 21.27 7.51 6.04
N HIS A 91 20.19 6.89 5.56
CA HIS A 91 19.47 7.41 4.39
C HIS A 91 18.08 7.97 4.70
N VAL A 92 17.44 7.58 5.81
CA VAL A 92 16.07 7.98 6.14
C VAL A 92 16.06 9.20 7.06
N THR A 93 15.25 10.21 6.73
CA THR A 93 15.11 11.44 7.55
C THR A 93 13.68 11.70 8.01
N GLU A 94 12.71 10.97 7.47
CA GLU A 94 11.28 11.16 7.73
C GLU A 94 10.54 9.82 7.60
N VAL A 95 9.55 9.60 8.47
CA VAL A 95 8.70 8.39 8.44
C VAL A 95 7.24 8.75 8.22
N VAL A 96 6.57 8.03 7.34
CA VAL A 96 5.11 7.96 7.26
C VAL A 96 4.67 6.59 7.80
N HIS A 97 4.08 6.62 8.99
CA HIS A 97 3.57 5.42 9.63
C HIS A 97 2.10 5.20 9.28
N SER A 98 1.84 4.43 8.21
CA SER A 98 0.49 4.07 7.76
C SER A 98 0.13 2.60 8.02
N ALA A 99 1.06 1.79 8.54
CA ALA A 99 0.77 0.40 8.85
C ALA A 99 -0.19 0.30 10.04
N ALA A 100 -1.32 -0.37 9.83
CA ALA A 100 -2.28 -0.67 10.89
C ALA A 100 -3.08 -1.93 10.53
N SER A 101 -3.53 -2.64 11.55
CA SER A 101 -4.55 -3.68 11.48
C SER A 101 -5.92 -3.05 11.70
N LEU A 102 -6.87 -3.42 10.84
CA LEU A 102 -8.27 -2.97 10.88
C LEU A 102 -9.18 -3.97 11.59
N SER A 103 -8.63 -4.92 12.36
CA SER A 103 -9.44 -5.91 13.09
C SER A 103 -10.30 -5.21 14.15
N PHE A 104 -11.61 -5.45 14.12
CA PHE A 104 -12.58 -4.84 15.04
C PHE A 104 -12.77 -5.61 16.36
N GLN A 105 -12.22 -6.83 16.47
CA GLN A 105 -12.31 -7.67 17.65
C GLN A 105 -10.93 -8.22 18.01
N MET A 106 -10.51 -8.04 19.27
CA MET A 106 -9.41 -8.82 19.84
C MET A 106 -9.85 -10.27 19.97
N ARG A 107 -9.12 -11.18 19.32
CA ARG A 107 -9.31 -12.63 19.55
C ARG A 107 -8.67 -13.07 20.87
N GLU A 108 -7.64 -12.37 21.33
CA GLU A 108 -6.88 -12.57 22.58
C GLU A 108 -6.35 -11.21 23.08
N SER A 109 -6.02 -11.08 24.37
CA SER A 109 -5.66 -9.80 25.03
C SER A 109 -4.39 -9.11 24.50
N ASP A 110 -3.59 -9.83 23.71
CA ASP A 110 -2.35 -9.42 23.05
C ASP A 110 -2.43 -9.56 21.51
N GLY A 111 -3.63 -9.80 20.98
CA GLY A 111 -3.87 -10.00 19.56
C GLY A 111 -4.01 -8.72 18.74
N GLU A 112 -4.41 -8.89 17.48
CA GLU A 112 -4.80 -7.76 16.62
C GLU A 112 -6.10 -7.11 17.13
N PRO A 113 -6.22 -5.77 17.12
CA PRO A 113 -5.34 -4.80 16.46
C PRO A 113 -4.19 -4.26 17.34
N TRP A 114 -4.10 -4.64 18.63
CA TRP A 114 -3.17 -4.02 19.58
C TRP A 114 -1.70 -4.27 19.21
N ASN A 115 -1.37 -5.48 18.79
CA ASN A 115 0.01 -5.83 18.42
C ASN A 115 0.54 -4.98 17.27
N SER A 116 -0.20 -4.88 16.15
CA SER A 116 0.21 -4.04 15.03
C SER A 116 0.10 -2.55 15.33
N ASN A 117 -1.02 -2.10 15.91
CA ASN A 117 -1.30 -0.68 16.02
C ASN A 117 -0.56 -0.03 17.19
N VAL A 118 -0.38 -0.70 18.32
CA VAL A 118 0.25 -0.10 19.52
C VAL A 118 1.71 -0.51 19.61
N ASN A 119 1.99 -1.82 19.69
CA ASN A 119 3.37 -2.29 19.80
C ASN A 119 4.15 -1.99 18.52
N GLY A 120 3.51 -2.15 17.35
CA GLY A 120 4.12 -1.79 16.07
C GLY A 120 4.45 -0.31 15.95
N THR A 121 3.56 0.60 16.38
CA THR A 121 3.90 2.03 16.43
C THR A 121 5.06 2.28 17.40
N ALA A 122 5.09 1.63 18.57
CA ALA A 122 6.17 1.77 19.54
C ALA A 122 7.53 1.35 18.94
N HIS A 123 7.61 0.22 18.24
CA HIS A 123 8.85 -0.21 17.58
C HIS A 123 9.29 0.74 16.46
N VAL A 124 8.34 1.30 15.70
CA VAL A 124 8.68 2.30 14.66
C VAL A 124 9.23 3.57 15.30
N LEU A 125 8.64 4.04 16.40
CA LEU A 125 9.16 5.17 17.18
C LEU A 125 10.55 4.86 17.76
N GLU A 126 10.78 3.64 18.25
CA GLU A 126 12.09 3.20 18.74
C GLU A 126 13.14 3.19 17.64
N LEU A 127 12.82 2.69 16.43
CA LEU A 127 13.69 2.80 15.26
C LEU A 127 14.06 4.27 14.98
N CYS A 128 13.05 5.15 14.98
CA CYS A 128 13.27 6.58 14.73
C CYS A 128 14.22 7.17 15.78
N ARG A 129 14.03 6.84 17.05
CA ARG A 129 14.90 7.28 18.15
C ARG A 129 16.33 6.80 17.98
N ASN A 130 16.52 5.51 17.71
CA ASN A 130 17.83 4.88 17.61
C ASN A 130 18.65 5.40 16.42
N HIS A 131 17.96 5.82 15.35
CA HIS A 131 18.58 6.30 14.13
C HIS A 131 18.50 7.82 13.94
N GLY A 132 18.02 8.56 14.95
CA GLY A 132 17.96 10.03 14.91
C GLY A 132 16.98 10.59 13.88
N ILE A 133 15.95 9.83 13.50
CA ILE A 133 14.86 10.31 12.64
C ILE A 133 13.87 11.10 13.48
N ARG A 134 13.71 12.40 13.18
CA ARG A 134 12.96 13.34 14.04
C ARG A 134 11.67 13.89 13.41
N ARG A 135 11.35 13.49 12.18
CA ARG A 135 10.12 13.90 11.47
C ARG A 135 9.21 12.69 11.29
N PHE A 136 8.01 12.77 11.83
CA PHE A 136 7.07 11.65 11.86
C PHE A 136 5.68 12.08 11.38
N HIS A 137 5.14 11.36 10.42
CA HIS A 137 3.75 11.45 10.02
C HIS A 137 3.01 10.21 10.51
N HIS A 138 2.09 10.39 11.46
CA HIS A 138 1.28 9.30 12.00
C HIS A 138 -0.06 9.26 11.29
N VAL A 139 -0.39 8.14 10.64
CA VAL A 139 -1.75 7.92 10.13
C VAL A 139 -2.60 7.36 11.26
N SER A 140 -3.46 8.19 11.82
CA SER A 140 -4.44 7.84 12.83
C SER A 140 -5.82 7.58 12.19
N SER A 141 -6.91 7.94 12.87
CA SER A 141 -8.28 7.84 12.36
C SER A 141 -9.13 8.97 12.92
N ALA A 142 -10.09 9.48 12.16
CA ALA A 142 -11.07 10.45 12.67
C ALA A 142 -11.90 9.87 13.83
N TYR A 143 -12.06 8.55 13.89
CA TYR A 143 -12.83 7.85 14.92
C TYR A 143 -12.11 7.67 16.26
N VAL A 144 -10.94 8.29 16.47
CA VAL A 144 -10.34 8.39 17.82
C VAL A 144 -11.25 9.15 18.80
N CYS A 145 -12.27 9.85 18.31
CA CYS A 145 -13.33 10.46 19.12
C CYS A 145 -14.23 9.45 19.85
N GLY A 146 -14.16 8.15 19.52
CA GLY A 146 -14.98 7.11 20.13
C GLY A 146 -16.47 7.37 19.89
N THR A 147 -17.28 7.16 20.92
CA THR A 147 -18.75 7.31 20.86
C THR A 147 -19.26 8.76 20.99
N ARG A 148 -18.36 9.76 20.94
CA ARG A 148 -18.75 11.18 21.03
C ARG A 148 -19.62 11.58 19.84
N ARG A 149 -20.60 12.45 20.12
CA ARG A 149 -21.52 13.03 19.13
C ARG A 149 -21.29 14.54 18.99
N GLY A 150 -21.86 15.14 17.95
CA GLY A 150 -21.75 16.57 17.69
C GLY A 150 -20.50 16.93 16.89
N ARG A 151 -19.92 18.12 17.13
CA ARG A 151 -18.71 18.59 16.44
C ARG A 151 -17.47 18.08 17.17
N ILE A 152 -16.54 17.46 16.43
CA ILE A 152 -15.26 16.94 16.94
C ILE A 152 -14.13 17.77 16.35
N LEU A 153 -13.28 18.35 17.19
CA LEU A 153 -12.19 19.24 16.75
C LEU A 153 -10.90 18.47 16.46
N GLU A 154 -10.09 18.96 15.51
CA GLU A 154 -8.81 18.34 15.14
C GLU A 154 -7.79 18.30 16.29
N GLY A 155 -7.88 19.25 17.23
CA GLY A 155 -7.03 19.30 18.42
C GLY A 155 -7.45 18.34 19.55
N GLU A 156 -8.59 17.67 19.43
CA GLU A 156 -9.08 16.74 20.46
C GLU A 156 -8.56 15.33 20.18
N LEU A 157 -7.64 14.83 21.01
CA LEU A 157 -7.17 13.43 20.97
C LEU A 157 -7.86 12.58 22.03
N ASP A 158 -7.58 12.82 23.31
CA ASP A 158 -8.25 12.12 24.41
C ASP A 158 -8.78 13.14 25.42
N VAL A 159 -10.10 13.25 25.44
CA VAL A 159 -10.88 14.12 26.32
C VAL A 159 -11.74 13.29 27.29
N GLY A 160 -11.39 12.02 27.52
CA GLY A 160 -12.14 11.08 28.35
C GLY A 160 -13.27 10.35 27.60
N GLN A 161 -13.20 10.26 26.27
CA GLN A 161 -14.19 9.53 25.48
C GLN A 161 -14.17 8.02 25.73
N THR A 162 -15.30 7.36 25.47
CA THR A 162 -15.36 5.89 25.40
C THR A 162 -15.09 5.43 23.96
N PRO A 163 -14.09 4.58 23.70
CA PRO A 163 -13.88 3.99 22.37
C PRO A 163 -15.07 3.11 21.96
N GLY A 164 -15.47 3.16 20.69
CA GLY A 164 -16.56 2.34 20.15
C GLY A 164 -16.15 0.89 19.86
N ASN A 165 -14.85 0.61 19.70
CA ASN A 165 -14.29 -0.73 19.49
C ASN A 165 -12.78 -0.76 19.83
N ASP A 166 -12.17 -1.96 19.75
CA ASP A 166 -10.75 -2.16 20.05
C ASP A 166 -9.81 -1.50 19.04
N TYR A 167 -10.25 -1.35 17.78
CA TYR A 167 -9.50 -0.62 16.78
C TYR A 167 -9.35 0.84 17.18
N GLU A 168 -10.44 1.55 17.49
CA GLU A 168 -10.42 2.94 17.94
C GLU A 168 -9.56 3.11 19.21
N ARG A 169 -9.70 2.20 20.18
CA ARG A 169 -8.86 2.17 21.39
C ARG A 169 -7.37 2.08 21.04
N SER A 170 -7.00 1.21 20.11
CA SER A 170 -5.61 1.06 19.66
C SER A 170 -5.10 2.30 18.90
N LYS A 171 -5.96 2.98 18.13
CA LYS A 171 -5.62 4.22 17.42
C LYS A 171 -5.40 5.38 18.38
N ILE A 172 -6.22 5.52 19.43
CA ILE A 172 -6.00 6.50 20.50
C ILE A 172 -4.65 6.25 21.18
N ALA A 173 -4.35 5.01 21.56
CA ALA A 173 -3.10 4.65 22.23
C ALA A 173 -1.86 4.93 21.36
N SER A 174 -1.89 4.53 20.09
CA SER A 174 -0.78 4.76 19.15
C SER A 174 -0.57 6.23 18.81
N GLU A 175 -1.65 7.00 18.62
CA GLU A 175 -1.53 8.44 18.38
C GLU A 175 -0.95 9.15 19.61
N LYS A 176 -1.40 8.82 20.82
CA LYS A 176 -0.80 9.34 22.06
C LYS A 176 0.70 9.06 22.13
N ALA A 177 1.11 7.84 21.82
CA ALA A 177 2.53 7.47 21.81
C ALA A 177 3.32 8.33 20.81
N ALA A 178 2.80 8.53 19.60
CA ALA A 178 3.44 9.34 18.57
C ALA A 178 3.55 10.83 18.95
N VAL A 179 2.46 11.46 19.40
CA VAL A 179 2.46 12.91 19.72
C VAL A 179 3.22 13.23 21.01
N SER A 180 3.37 12.25 21.92
CA SER A 180 4.10 12.40 23.17
C SER A 180 5.59 12.09 23.07
N ALA A 181 6.08 11.62 21.91
CA ALA A 181 7.45 11.18 21.73
C ALA A 181 8.44 12.36 21.76
N PRO A 182 9.27 12.51 22.82
CA PRO A 182 9.99 13.76 23.07
C PRO A 182 11.22 13.97 22.17
N PHE A 183 11.63 12.95 21.42
CA PHE A 183 12.79 13.01 20.53
C PHE A 183 12.41 13.46 19.11
N LEU A 184 11.11 13.55 18.80
CA LEU A 184 10.63 14.06 17.52
C LEU A 184 10.67 15.59 17.55
N ASP A 185 11.25 16.18 16.52
CA ASP A 185 11.19 17.62 16.29
C ASP A 185 9.78 18.01 15.79
N VAL A 186 9.16 17.12 15.01
CA VAL A 186 7.84 17.34 14.45
C VAL A 186 7.06 16.03 14.28
N CYS A 187 5.82 16.01 14.80
CA CYS A 187 4.85 14.95 14.60
C CYS A 187 3.61 15.53 13.91
N THR A 188 3.27 15.04 12.73
CA THR A 188 2.06 15.45 11.98
C THR A 188 1.09 14.29 11.99
N VAL A 189 -0.16 14.53 12.40
CA VAL A 189 -1.17 13.48 12.51
C VAL A 189 -2.19 13.62 11.38
N HIS A 190 -2.40 12.52 10.66
CA HIS A 190 -3.40 12.42 9.60
C HIS A 190 -4.54 11.52 10.09
N ARG A 191 -5.76 12.05 10.21
CA ARG A 191 -6.93 11.32 10.69
C ARG A 191 -7.96 11.18 9.55
N PRO A 192 -7.79 10.22 8.65
CA PRO A 192 -8.82 9.90 7.68
C PRO A 192 -10.05 9.29 8.36
N SER A 193 -11.23 9.50 7.77
CA SER A 193 -12.45 8.75 8.09
C SER A 193 -12.48 7.39 7.36
N ILE A 194 -13.66 6.90 6.94
CA ILE A 194 -13.78 5.60 6.27
C ILE A 194 -13.24 5.74 4.84
N ILE A 195 -12.08 5.13 4.60
CA ILE A 195 -11.48 5.11 3.27
C ILE A 195 -12.18 4.08 2.39
N VAL A 196 -12.67 4.52 1.23
CA VAL A 196 -13.25 3.69 0.17
C VAL A 196 -12.32 3.67 -1.06
N GLY A 197 -12.67 2.91 -2.09
CA GLY A 197 -11.91 2.87 -3.35
C GLY A 197 -11.78 4.25 -4.02
N ASP A 198 -10.94 4.32 -5.06
CA ASP A 198 -10.70 5.59 -5.74
C ASP A 198 -11.89 6.06 -6.59
N LEU A 199 -11.97 7.37 -6.84
CA LEU A 199 -13.08 7.97 -7.57
C LEU A 199 -13.14 7.57 -9.04
N VAL A 200 -12.00 7.30 -9.67
CA VAL A 200 -11.91 7.17 -11.13
C VAL A 200 -12.27 5.75 -11.58
N THR A 201 -11.68 4.76 -10.94
CA THR A 201 -11.76 3.35 -11.31
C THR A 201 -12.60 2.53 -10.33
N GLY A 202 -12.86 3.06 -9.14
CA GLY A 202 -13.50 2.32 -8.04
C GLY A 202 -12.54 1.37 -7.30
N PHE A 203 -11.25 1.38 -7.65
CA PHE A 203 -10.29 0.39 -7.20
C PHE A 203 -10.10 0.37 -5.69
N THR A 204 -10.13 -0.84 -5.14
CA THR A 204 -9.75 -1.16 -3.76
C THR A 204 -9.13 -2.55 -3.71
N ASN A 205 -8.13 -2.74 -2.86
CA ASN A 205 -7.58 -4.06 -2.55
C ASN A 205 -8.17 -4.68 -1.27
N THR A 206 -9.09 -3.97 -0.62
CA THR A 206 -9.70 -4.40 0.64
C THR A 206 -11.22 -4.28 0.58
N PHE A 207 -11.92 -5.33 0.98
CA PHE A 207 -13.38 -5.42 0.92
C PHE A 207 -13.98 -5.56 2.32
N HIS A 208 -13.67 -4.58 3.18
CA HIS A 208 -14.16 -4.45 4.56
C HIS A 208 -15.11 -3.25 4.70
N GLY A 209 -15.74 -3.08 5.87
CA GLY A 209 -16.58 -1.92 6.18
C GLY A 209 -17.69 -1.72 5.15
N PHE A 210 -17.62 -0.60 4.42
CA PHE A 210 -18.51 -0.21 3.32
C PHE A 210 -18.89 -1.35 2.35
N TYR A 211 -17.95 -2.22 1.96
CA TYR A 211 -18.19 -3.29 0.98
C TYR A 211 -18.83 -4.55 1.57
N LYS A 212 -18.82 -4.70 2.89
CA LYS A 212 -19.19 -5.95 3.58
C LYS A 212 -20.66 -6.32 3.41
N PRO A 213 -21.65 -5.39 3.47
CA PRO A 213 -23.06 -5.74 3.25
C PRO A 213 -23.28 -6.40 1.89
N LEU A 214 -22.77 -5.81 0.81
CA LEU A 214 -22.87 -6.38 -0.55
C LEU A 214 -22.18 -7.75 -0.65
N ARG A 215 -21.03 -7.91 -0.01
CA ARG A 215 -20.33 -9.21 0.03
C ARG A 215 -21.12 -10.31 0.75
N ILE A 216 -21.88 -9.97 1.79
CA ILE A 216 -22.74 -10.92 2.51
C ILE A 216 -23.93 -11.32 1.63
N VAL A 217 -24.49 -10.37 0.86
CA VAL A 217 -25.65 -10.63 -0.01
C VAL A 217 -25.26 -11.42 -1.27
N GLN A 218 -24.06 -11.21 -1.82
CA GLN A 218 -23.63 -11.82 -3.10
C GLN A 218 -23.91 -13.33 -3.24
N PRO A 219 -23.61 -14.21 -2.25
CA PRO A 219 -23.88 -15.65 -2.38
C PRO A 219 -25.37 -16.02 -2.36
N PHE A 220 -26.25 -15.11 -1.92
CA PHE A 220 -27.67 -15.36 -1.66
C PHE A 220 -28.59 -14.50 -2.53
N VAL A 221 -28.06 -13.89 -3.60
CA VAL A 221 -28.76 -12.88 -4.39
C VAL A 221 -30.11 -13.38 -4.94
N GLU A 222 -30.21 -14.67 -5.27
CA GLU A 222 -31.43 -15.29 -5.81
C GLU A 222 -32.54 -15.40 -4.76
N ALA A 223 -32.17 -15.82 -3.55
CA ALA A 223 -33.12 -15.94 -2.46
C ALA A 223 -33.58 -14.56 -1.95
N PHE A 224 -32.73 -13.53 -2.07
CA PHE A 224 -33.14 -12.14 -1.86
C PHE A 224 -34.13 -11.64 -2.93
N MET A 225 -34.04 -12.13 -4.18
CA MET A 225 -35.05 -11.83 -5.21
C MET A 225 -36.39 -12.53 -4.94
N GLU A 226 -36.37 -13.81 -4.53
CA GLU A 226 -37.58 -14.55 -4.17
C GLU A 226 -38.31 -13.89 -2.99
N ALA A 227 -37.57 -13.29 -2.06
CA ALA A 227 -38.10 -12.53 -0.94
C ALA A 227 -38.75 -11.18 -1.32
N SER A 228 -38.72 -10.77 -2.60
CA SER A 228 -39.32 -9.52 -3.10
C SER A 228 -38.91 -8.29 -2.29
N LEU A 229 -37.61 -7.97 -2.29
CA LEU A 229 -37.09 -6.74 -1.65
C LEU A 229 -37.83 -5.50 -2.17
N GLU A 230 -38.64 -4.89 -1.32
CA GLU A 230 -39.21 -3.57 -1.57
C GLU A 230 -38.15 -2.49 -1.31
N SER A 231 -38.32 -1.32 -1.94
CA SER A 231 -37.43 -0.20 -1.67
C SER A 231 -37.48 0.19 -0.18
N GLY A 232 -36.32 0.19 0.48
CA GLY A 232 -36.22 0.50 1.91
C GLY A 232 -36.19 -0.72 2.83
N SER A 233 -36.34 -1.95 2.32
CA SER A 233 -36.20 -3.18 3.13
C SER A 233 -34.85 -3.24 3.86
N LEU A 234 -33.77 -2.71 3.26
CA LEU A 234 -32.46 -2.73 3.92
C LEU A 234 -32.40 -1.77 5.12
N LEU A 235 -33.11 -0.64 5.08
CA LEU A 235 -33.19 0.29 6.21
C LEU A 235 -33.96 -0.33 7.38
N GLU A 236 -35.05 -1.04 7.10
CA GLU A 236 -35.84 -1.75 8.11
C GLU A 236 -35.02 -2.84 8.80
N VAL A 237 -34.30 -3.66 8.02
CA VAL A 237 -33.42 -4.73 8.55
C VAL A 237 -32.29 -4.15 9.41
N LEU A 238 -31.77 -2.97 9.06
CA LEU A 238 -30.74 -2.30 9.86
C LEU A 238 -31.30 -1.54 11.06
N GLY A 239 -32.62 -1.37 11.15
CA GLY A 239 -33.29 -0.55 12.15
C GLY A 239 -32.90 0.93 12.06
N MET A 240 -32.78 1.45 10.83
CA MET A 240 -32.32 2.81 10.53
C MET A 240 -33.40 3.63 9.85
N SER A 241 -33.37 4.94 10.07
CA SER A 241 -34.32 5.87 9.45
C SER A 241 -33.90 6.28 8.03
N GLY A 242 -32.62 6.13 7.70
CA GLY A 242 -32.00 6.62 6.48
C GLY A 242 -31.47 8.04 6.57
N ALA A 243 -31.80 8.78 7.65
CA ALA A 243 -31.29 10.12 7.92
C ALA A 243 -29.86 10.11 8.51
N GLU A 244 -29.42 8.94 9.00
CA GLU A 244 -28.06 8.73 9.49
C GLU A 244 -27.07 8.93 8.34
N VAL A 245 -25.87 9.44 8.67
CA VAL A 245 -24.83 9.68 7.70
C VAL A 245 -23.53 8.94 8.01
N LYS A 246 -22.75 8.70 6.96
CA LYS A 246 -21.44 8.06 7.00
C LYS A 246 -20.39 8.95 6.36
N ASN A 247 -19.26 9.12 7.05
CA ASN A 247 -18.14 9.88 6.53
C ASN A 247 -17.23 8.96 5.70
N LEU A 248 -17.53 8.87 4.41
CA LEU A 248 -16.78 8.11 3.42
C LEU A 248 -15.85 9.04 2.64
N VAL A 249 -14.60 8.64 2.45
CA VAL A 249 -13.58 9.39 1.71
C VAL A 249 -12.84 8.48 0.72
N PRO A 250 -12.72 8.86 -0.56
CA PRO A 250 -11.96 8.09 -1.56
C PRO A 250 -10.47 8.07 -1.26
N VAL A 251 -9.83 6.92 -1.46
CA VAL A 251 -8.40 6.74 -1.15
C VAL A 251 -7.48 7.68 -1.93
N ASP A 252 -7.79 7.97 -3.19
CA ASP A 252 -7.02 8.86 -4.07
C ASP A 252 -7.09 10.32 -3.61
N TRP A 253 -8.24 10.77 -3.11
CA TRP A 253 -8.35 12.08 -2.48
C TRP A 253 -7.56 12.12 -1.16
N VAL A 254 -7.71 11.10 -0.29
CA VAL A 254 -6.96 11.03 0.98
C VAL A 254 -5.44 11.06 0.73
N SER A 255 -4.95 10.27 -0.23
CA SER A 255 -3.53 10.21 -0.55
C SER A 255 -3.02 11.51 -1.17
N ALA A 256 -3.80 12.19 -2.02
CA ALA A 256 -3.44 13.49 -2.58
C ALA A 256 -3.33 14.57 -1.51
N VAL A 257 -4.28 14.65 -0.57
CA VAL A 257 -4.26 15.58 0.56
C VAL A 257 -3.02 15.33 1.42
N MET A 258 -2.78 14.06 1.80
CA MET A 258 -1.63 13.69 2.59
C MET A 258 -0.30 13.99 1.88
N ALA A 259 -0.20 13.71 0.59
CA ALA A 259 1.00 13.99 -0.20
C ALA A 259 1.31 15.50 -0.22
N ARG A 260 0.30 16.37 -0.33
CA ARG A 260 0.48 17.83 -0.24
C ARG A 260 0.96 18.27 1.14
N ILE A 261 0.35 17.76 2.21
CA ILE A 261 0.75 18.07 3.60
C ILE A 261 2.17 17.55 3.88
N ILE A 262 2.51 16.34 3.43
CA ILE A 262 3.85 15.76 3.60
C ILE A 262 4.89 16.57 2.81
N GLY A 263 4.56 17.02 1.60
CA GLY A 263 5.45 17.81 0.75
C GLY A 263 5.74 19.23 1.25
N ASP A 264 4.79 19.86 1.95
CA ASP A 264 4.94 21.22 2.48
C ASP A 264 5.26 21.23 3.98
N LYS A 265 6.52 21.51 4.30
CA LYS A 265 7.02 21.54 5.69
C LYS A 265 6.32 22.58 6.57
N SER A 266 5.70 23.62 6.01
CA SER A 266 4.95 24.62 6.78
C SER A 266 3.64 24.08 7.36
N LEU A 267 3.16 22.96 6.82
CA LEU A 267 1.96 22.26 7.25
C LEU A 267 2.25 21.17 8.29
N HIS A 268 3.51 20.94 8.65
CA HIS A 268 3.88 19.88 9.59
C HIS A 268 3.62 20.30 11.04
N GLY A 269 3.51 19.32 11.94
CA GLY A 269 3.30 19.56 13.39
C GLY A 269 1.85 19.78 13.79
N ARG A 270 0.91 19.53 12.88
CA ARG A 270 -0.53 19.71 13.05
C ARG A 270 -1.28 18.39 12.95
N THR A 271 -2.55 18.41 13.35
CA THR A 271 -3.48 17.30 13.20
C THR A 271 -4.54 17.67 12.17
N TYR A 272 -4.79 16.76 11.23
CA TYR A 272 -5.71 16.96 10.11
C TYR A 272 -6.83 15.92 10.13
N HIS A 273 -8.08 16.36 10.20
CA HIS A 273 -9.22 15.50 9.90
C HIS A 273 -9.41 15.45 8.39
N ILE A 274 -9.02 14.33 7.77
CA ILE A 274 -9.15 14.09 6.33
C ILE A 274 -10.50 13.41 6.10
N THR A 275 -11.55 14.22 6.20
CA THR A 275 -12.95 13.77 6.28
C THR A 275 -13.81 14.52 5.27
N SER A 276 -14.92 13.92 4.87
CA SER A 276 -15.90 14.58 4.02
C SER A 276 -16.67 15.65 4.80
N THR A 277 -16.80 16.84 4.22
CA THR A 277 -17.68 17.92 4.72
C THR A 277 -19.14 17.70 4.34
N ARG A 278 -19.42 16.77 3.42
CA ARG A 278 -20.75 16.33 3.00
C ARG A 278 -20.85 14.81 3.12
N PRO A 279 -21.09 14.29 4.34
CA PRO A 279 -21.24 12.86 4.59
C PRO A 279 -22.36 12.23 3.74
N THR A 280 -22.19 10.96 3.40
CA THR A 280 -23.15 10.19 2.59
C THR A 280 -24.28 9.68 3.48
N SER A 281 -25.54 9.88 3.07
CA SER A 281 -26.68 9.32 3.81
C SER A 281 -26.75 7.80 3.70
N VAL A 282 -27.19 7.15 4.77
CA VAL A 282 -27.46 5.70 4.76
C VAL A 282 -28.58 5.36 3.79
N ALA A 283 -29.58 6.24 3.62
CA ALA A 283 -30.61 6.08 2.58
C ALA A 283 -30.03 5.96 1.17
N THR A 284 -29.04 6.79 0.81
CA THR A 284 -28.34 6.70 -0.47
C THR A 284 -27.59 5.38 -0.62
N LEU A 285 -26.87 4.96 0.43
CA LEU A 285 -26.15 3.68 0.43
C LEU A 285 -27.10 2.49 0.20
N CYS A 286 -28.19 2.43 0.97
CA CYS A 286 -29.17 1.36 0.87
C CYS A 286 -29.82 1.30 -0.51
N ARG A 287 -30.24 2.45 -1.05
CA ARG A 287 -30.84 2.54 -2.39
C ARG A 287 -29.90 1.98 -3.48
N VAL A 288 -28.63 2.36 -3.45
CA VAL A 288 -27.64 1.86 -4.42
C VAL A 288 -27.41 0.36 -4.24
N PHE A 289 -27.30 -0.12 -3.00
CA PHE A 289 -27.11 -1.55 -2.71
C PHE A 289 -28.30 -2.39 -3.19
N GLU A 290 -29.53 -1.99 -2.86
CA GLU A 290 -30.76 -2.66 -3.32
C GLU A 290 -30.80 -2.75 -4.85
N THR A 291 -30.48 -1.65 -5.54
CA THR A 291 -30.44 -1.64 -7.01
C THR A 291 -29.40 -2.60 -7.58
N LEU A 292 -28.20 -2.65 -6.99
CA LEU A 292 -27.13 -3.55 -7.41
C LEU A 292 -27.46 -5.02 -7.15
N VAL A 293 -28.13 -5.33 -6.03
CA VAL A 293 -28.59 -6.69 -5.73
C VAL A 293 -29.57 -7.18 -6.80
N VAL A 294 -30.49 -6.32 -7.24
CA VAL A 294 -31.42 -6.63 -8.34
C VAL A 294 -30.69 -6.82 -9.68
N GLU A 295 -29.69 -5.99 -9.99
CA GLU A 295 -28.86 -6.14 -11.19
C GLU A 295 -28.09 -7.46 -11.20
N MET A 296 -27.37 -7.77 -10.11
CA MET A 296 -26.60 -9.00 -9.96
C MET A 296 -27.47 -10.25 -10.13
N ALA A 297 -28.69 -10.24 -9.61
CA ALA A 297 -29.59 -11.37 -9.71
C ALA A 297 -30.14 -11.55 -11.15
N LYS A 298 -30.39 -10.45 -11.88
CA LYS A 298 -30.73 -10.51 -13.31
C LYS A 298 -29.58 -11.07 -14.15
N GLU A 299 -28.35 -10.66 -13.87
CA GLU A 299 -27.15 -11.17 -14.55
C GLU A 299 -26.99 -12.68 -14.32
N LEU A 300 -27.11 -13.14 -13.08
CA LEU A 300 -27.03 -14.55 -12.73
C LEU A 300 -28.14 -15.39 -13.40
N ALA A 301 -29.37 -14.86 -13.46
CA ALA A 301 -30.48 -15.51 -14.18
C ALA A 301 -30.19 -15.63 -15.68
N ALA A 302 -29.60 -14.59 -16.29
CA ALA A 302 -29.21 -14.60 -17.70
C ALA A 302 -28.06 -15.60 -17.96
N GLU A 303 -27.04 -15.66 -17.10
CA GLU A 303 -25.96 -16.65 -17.18
C GLU A 303 -26.48 -18.09 -17.11
N ARG A 304 -27.42 -18.37 -16.20
CA ARG A 304 -28.07 -19.69 -16.10
C ARG A 304 -28.90 -20.05 -17.32
N ALA A 305 -29.68 -19.10 -17.83
CA ALA A 305 -30.45 -19.31 -19.06
C ALA A 305 -29.52 -19.64 -20.24
N ALA A 306 -28.33 -19.05 -20.29
CA ALA A 306 -27.31 -19.34 -21.30
C ALA A 306 -26.59 -20.68 -21.08
N ALA A 307 -26.38 -21.11 -19.83
CA ALA A 307 -25.66 -22.34 -19.47
C ALA A 307 -26.48 -23.64 -19.62
N GLY A 308 -27.78 -23.55 -19.97
CA GLY A 308 -28.68 -24.71 -20.07
C GLY A 308 -29.16 -25.24 -18.70
N PRO A 309 -29.96 -26.32 -18.65
CA PRO A 309 -30.52 -26.84 -17.40
C PRO A 309 -29.42 -27.43 -16.50
N GLY A 310 -28.86 -26.59 -15.63
CA GLY A 310 -27.96 -26.96 -14.54
C GLY A 310 -28.72 -27.39 -13.28
N LYS A 311 -27.99 -27.78 -12.23
CA LYS A 311 -28.57 -28.10 -10.91
C LYS A 311 -29.41 -26.93 -10.40
N ALA A 312 -30.59 -27.24 -9.87
CA ALA A 312 -31.44 -26.27 -9.16
C ALA A 312 -30.63 -25.53 -8.10
N ALA A 313 -30.86 -24.22 -7.97
CA ALA A 313 -30.34 -23.43 -6.87
C ALA A 313 -30.67 -24.12 -5.54
N ALA A 314 -29.76 -24.03 -4.57
CA ALA A 314 -30.13 -24.37 -3.21
C ALA A 314 -31.24 -23.40 -2.78
N HIS A 315 -32.45 -23.93 -2.51
CA HIS A 315 -33.54 -23.15 -1.95
C HIS A 315 -33.21 -22.83 -0.50
N PHE A 316 -33.13 -21.55 -0.17
CA PHE A 316 -32.87 -21.07 1.18
C PHE A 316 -34.13 -20.40 1.72
N ASP A 317 -34.47 -20.70 2.97
CA ASP A 317 -35.56 -20.02 3.67
C ASP A 317 -35.21 -18.51 3.82
N PRO A 318 -36.03 -17.60 3.30
CA PRO A 318 -35.83 -16.15 3.43
C PRO A 318 -35.63 -15.68 4.88
N MET A 319 -36.31 -16.30 5.85
CA MET A 319 -36.14 -15.95 7.27
C MET A 319 -34.75 -16.33 7.80
N VAL A 320 -34.19 -17.45 7.33
CA VAL A 320 -32.83 -17.87 7.72
C VAL A 320 -31.78 -16.94 7.12
N LEU A 321 -32.00 -16.45 5.90
CA LEU A 321 -31.11 -15.47 5.27
C LEU A 321 -31.18 -14.10 5.90
N ALA A 322 -32.39 -13.61 6.21
CA ALA A 322 -32.58 -12.37 6.95
C ALA A 322 -31.86 -12.44 8.30
N ARG A 323 -31.99 -13.56 9.02
CA ARG A 323 -31.30 -13.79 10.29
C ARG A 323 -29.78 -13.92 10.15
N LEU A 324 -29.28 -14.61 9.12
CA LEU A 324 -27.84 -14.68 8.83
C LEU A 324 -27.28 -13.30 8.49
N PHE A 325 -28.01 -12.51 7.71
CA PHE A 325 -27.63 -11.13 7.41
C PHE A 325 -27.63 -10.28 8.67
N GLU A 326 -28.69 -10.35 9.49
CA GLU A 326 -28.80 -9.66 10.77
C GLU A 326 -27.67 -10.05 11.73
N ASP A 327 -27.40 -11.35 11.91
CA ASP A 327 -26.30 -11.87 12.74
C ASP A 327 -24.92 -11.40 12.25
N GLN A 328 -24.68 -11.40 10.93
CA GLN A 328 -23.44 -10.90 10.35
C GLN A 328 -23.30 -9.38 10.45
N MET A 329 -24.42 -8.65 10.40
CA MET A 329 -24.47 -7.19 10.49
C MET A 329 -24.48 -6.67 11.93
N HIS A 330 -24.88 -7.49 12.91
CA HIS A 330 -24.87 -7.15 14.33
C HIS A 330 -23.47 -6.74 14.82
N VAL A 331 -22.41 -7.39 14.31
CA VAL A 331 -21.01 -7.05 14.59
C VAL A 331 -20.65 -5.63 14.10
N TYR A 332 -21.38 -5.12 13.11
CA TYR A 332 -21.17 -3.81 12.49
C TYR A 332 -22.20 -2.77 12.92
N ARG A 333 -23.11 -3.06 13.86
CA ARG A 333 -24.14 -2.09 14.29
C ARG A 333 -23.53 -0.79 14.83
N ALA A 334 -22.42 -0.88 15.56
CA ALA A 334 -21.64 0.28 15.99
C ALA A 334 -21.08 1.07 14.79
N TYR A 335 -20.60 0.36 13.76
CA TYR A 335 -20.07 0.93 12.53
C TYR A 335 -21.14 1.62 11.67
N TRP A 336 -22.41 1.24 11.77
CA TRP A 336 -23.51 1.84 10.99
C TRP A 336 -24.34 2.89 11.75
N SER A 337 -23.89 3.31 12.94
CA SER A 337 -24.53 4.40 13.70
C SER A 337 -24.32 5.79 13.06
N ASP A 338 -25.10 6.80 13.40
CA ASP A 338 -24.89 8.16 12.84
C ASP A 338 -23.51 8.75 13.21
N ASP A 339 -22.72 9.14 12.20
CA ASP A 339 -21.37 9.69 12.39
C ASP A 339 -21.41 11.12 12.94
N PRO A 340 -20.45 11.50 13.81
CA PRO A 340 -20.33 12.88 14.27
C PRO A 340 -19.85 13.81 13.14
N ARG A 341 -19.96 15.12 13.37
CA ARG A 341 -19.41 16.14 12.46
C ARG A 341 -17.95 16.37 12.80
N PHE A 342 -17.06 15.93 11.92
CA PHE A 342 -15.63 16.23 12.04
C PHE A 342 -15.36 17.66 11.58
N ASP A 343 -14.74 18.45 12.45
CA ASP A 343 -14.14 19.71 12.04
C ASP A 343 -12.93 19.42 11.14
N SER A 344 -12.86 20.03 9.97
CA SER A 344 -11.76 19.82 9.01
C SER A 344 -11.12 21.15 8.61
N ALA A 345 -11.17 22.15 9.49
CA ALA A 345 -10.73 23.51 9.19
C ALA A 345 -9.26 23.58 8.80
N GLN A 346 -8.37 22.84 9.48
CA GLN A 346 -6.96 22.80 9.10
C GLN A 346 -6.75 22.09 7.77
N THR A 347 -7.46 20.98 7.51
CA THR A 347 -7.42 20.31 6.21
C THR A 347 -7.86 21.25 5.09
N THR A 348 -9.00 21.93 5.23
CA THR A 348 -9.50 22.89 4.23
C THR A 348 -8.53 24.06 4.03
N ALA A 349 -7.89 24.56 5.09
CA ALA A 349 -6.89 25.62 4.98
C ALA A 349 -5.57 25.16 4.33
N ALA A 350 -5.17 23.91 4.54
CA ALA A 350 -3.96 23.32 3.99
C ALA A 350 -4.07 23.04 2.49
N VAL A 351 -5.26 22.65 2.02
CA VAL A 351 -5.53 22.23 0.64
C VAL A 351 -6.84 22.81 0.10
N PRO A 352 -6.98 24.14 0.01
CA PRO A 352 -8.22 24.78 -0.44
C PRO A 352 -8.59 24.42 -1.89
N ASP A 353 -7.60 24.01 -2.69
CA ASP A 353 -7.73 23.54 -4.08
C ASP A 353 -8.19 22.07 -4.20
N LEU A 354 -8.24 21.31 -3.11
CA LEU A 354 -8.63 19.89 -3.09
C LEU A 354 -9.80 19.62 -2.12
N PRO A 355 -11.00 20.17 -2.38
CA PRO A 355 -12.16 19.94 -1.52
C PRO A 355 -12.54 18.47 -1.46
N ALA A 356 -13.11 18.04 -0.32
CA ALA A 356 -13.57 16.67 -0.17
C ALA A 356 -14.66 16.33 -1.21
N PRO A 357 -14.52 15.22 -1.94
CA PRO A 357 -15.49 14.80 -2.93
C PRO A 357 -16.79 14.36 -2.26
N GLU A 358 -17.92 14.67 -2.89
CA GLU A 358 -19.22 14.12 -2.52
C GLU A 358 -19.42 12.79 -3.24
N LEU A 359 -19.86 11.77 -2.52
CA LEU A 359 -20.14 10.46 -3.10
C LEU A 359 -21.62 10.39 -3.45
N ASP A 360 -21.93 10.65 -4.71
CA ASP A 360 -23.26 10.48 -5.28
C ASP A 360 -23.54 9.01 -5.64
N ASP A 361 -24.77 8.74 -6.11
CA ASP A 361 -25.23 7.41 -6.48
C ASP A 361 -24.33 6.76 -7.55
N GLU A 362 -23.84 7.53 -8.52
CA GLU A 362 -22.98 7.01 -9.58
C GLU A 362 -21.61 6.60 -9.03
N THR A 363 -21.02 7.43 -8.18
CA THR A 363 -19.73 7.15 -7.55
C THR A 363 -19.81 5.94 -6.65
N ILE A 364 -20.84 5.86 -5.79
CA ILE A 364 -21.07 4.71 -4.91
C ILE A 364 -21.26 3.44 -5.75
N ARG A 365 -22.07 3.52 -6.81
CA ARG A 365 -22.26 2.41 -7.75
C ARG A 365 -20.94 1.97 -8.39
N ARG A 366 -20.09 2.90 -8.82
CA ARG A 366 -18.77 2.60 -9.40
C ARG A 366 -17.88 1.85 -8.41
N LEU A 367 -17.81 2.32 -7.17
CA LEU A 367 -17.08 1.65 -6.08
C LEU A 367 -17.58 0.23 -5.87
N CYS A 368 -18.89 0.04 -5.78
CA CYS A 368 -19.50 -1.27 -5.56
C CYS A 368 -19.32 -2.21 -6.76
N ARG A 369 -19.45 -1.71 -7.99
CA ARG A 369 -19.22 -2.48 -9.21
C ARG A 369 -17.80 -3.03 -9.28
N PHE A 370 -16.79 -2.21 -8.99
CA PHE A 370 -15.41 -2.69 -8.92
C PHE A 370 -15.28 -3.89 -7.97
N ALA A 371 -15.94 -3.85 -6.81
CA ALA A 371 -15.91 -4.96 -5.86
C ALA A 371 -16.68 -6.20 -6.33
N ILE A 372 -17.85 -6.01 -6.96
CA ILE A 372 -18.69 -7.10 -7.51
C ILE A 372 -17.96 -7.81 -8.66
N ASP A 373 -17.44 -7.05 -9.62
CA ASP A 373 -16.75 -7.56 -10.81
C ASP A 373 -15.49 -8.35 -10.42
N ASN A 374 -14.83 -7.93 -9.34
CA ASN A 374 -13.68 -8.64 -8.76
C ASN A 374 -14.05 -9.72 -7.74
N ARG A 375 -15.34 -10.03 -7.56
CA ARG A 375 -15.86 -11.03 -6.61
C ARG A 375 -15.34 -10.82 -5.18
N PHE A 376 -15.16 -9.57 -4.79
CA PHE A 376 -14.62 -9.14 -3.50
C PHE A 376 -13.28 -9.82 -3.16
N ARG A 377 -12.44 -10.06 -4.17
CA ARG A 377 -11.10 -10.64 -4.03
C ARG A 377 -10.09 -9.81 -4.82
N TRP A 378 -8.94 -9.57 -4.20
CA TRP A 378 -7.79 -8.93 -4.83
C TRP A 378 -6.49 -9.43 -4.19
N PRO A 379 -5.43 -9.70 -4.98
CA PRO A 379 -5.38 -9.76 -6.45
C PRO A 379 -6.17 -10.94 -7.02
N GLN A 380 -6.43 -10.94 -8.34
CA GLN A 380 -7.10 -12.08 -9.01
C GLN A 380 -6.17 -13.31 -9.07
N PRO A 381 -6.67 -14.55 -8.86
CA PRO A 381 -5.84 -15.76 -8.81
C PRO A 381 -5.09 -16.10 -10.11
N GLU A 382 -5.58 -15.66 -11.26
CA GLU A 382 -5.06 -16.03 -12.60
C GLU A 382 -3.95 -15.11 -13.11
N ARG A 383 -3.38 -14.25 -12.25
CA ARG A 383 -2.41 -13.26 -12.69
C ARG A 383 -1.11 -13.93 -13.16
N MET A 384 -0.86 -13.91 -14.47
CA MET A 384 0.39 -14.39 -15.05
C MET A 384 1.58 -13.63 -14.46
N MET A 385 2.44 -14.36 -13.78
CA MET A 385 3.67 -13.80 -13.21
C MET A 385 4.75 -13.70 -14.28
N ARG A 386 5.51 -12.60 -14.28
CA ARG A 386 6.75 -12.50 -15.06
C ARG A 386 7.76 -13.53 -14.52
N THR A 387 8.33 -14.33 -15.40
CA THR A 387 9.31 -15.38 -15.03
C THR A 387 10.73 -14.82 -14.81
N THR A 388 11.03 -13.64 -15.33
CA THR A 388 12.31 -12.96 -15.13
C THR A 388 12.14 -11.45 -15.20
N SER A 389 12.76 -10.72 -14.26
CA SER A 389 12.73 -9.26 -14.12
C SER A 389 14.10 -8.61 -14.32
N ALA A 390 14.12 -7.29 -14.56
CA ALA A 390 15.38 -6.53 -14.63
C ALA A 390 16.21 -6.63 -13.34
N ARG A 391 15.54 -6.62 -12.18
CA ARG A 391 16.18 -6.84 -10.86
C ARG A 391 16.90 -8.18 -10.81
N GLU A 392 16.24 -9.27 -11.19
CA GLU A 392 16.85 -10.61 -11.17
C GLU A 392 18.02 -10.68 -12.14
N ARG A 393 17.88 -10.14 -13.36
CA ARG A 393 18.99 -10.04 -14.32
C ARG A 393 20.17 -9.26 -13.78
N LEU A 394 19.93 -8.15 -13.08
CA LEU A 394 21.00 -7.35 -12.50
C LEU A 394 21.73 -8.13 -11.39
N PHE A 395 20.99 -8.86 -10.55
CA PHE A 395 21.57 -9.70 -9.50
C PHE A 395 22.34 -10.91 -10.04
N GLU A 396 21.88 -11.52 -11.13
CA GLU A 396 22.63 -12.58 -11.83
C GLU A 396 24.01 -12.08 -12.34
N ARG A 397 24.12 -10.77 -12.64
CA ARG A 397 25.34 -10.17 -13.21
C ARG A 397 26.30 -9.61 -12.17
N LEU A 398 25.78 -8.91 -11.16
CA LEU A 398 26.58 -8.15 -10.19
C LEU A 398 26.49 -8.72 -8.76
N GLY A 399 25.72 -9.79 -8.56
CA GLY A 399 25.34 -10.28 -7.24
C GLY A 399 24.18 -9.48 -6.62
N GLU A 400 23.67 -9.95 -5.49
CA GLU A 400 22.67 -9.22 -4.73
C GLU A 400 23.21 -7.84 -4.28
N ALA A 401 22.33 -6.84 -4.29
CA ALA A 401 22.71 -5.49 -3.90
C ALA A 401 23.12 -5.43 -2.42
N ALA A 402 24.31 -4.90 -2.14
CA ALA A 402 24.80 -4.72 -0.79
C ALA A 402 24.11 -3.53 -0.10
N TRP A 403 23.86 -3.65 1.21
CA TRP A 403 23.33 -2.55 2.03
C TRP A 403 24.40 -1.52 2.42
N THR A 404 25.67 -1.79 2.14
CA THR A 404 26.78 -0.84 2.35
C THR A 404 26.85 0.18 1.23
N ALA A 405 27.51 1.31 1.45
CA ALA A 405 27.78 2.27 0.39
C ALA A 405 28.83 1.70 -0.60
N ALA A 406 28.71 2.08 -1.87
CA ALA A 406 29.75 1.85 -2.86
C ALA A 406 30.98 2.71 -2.56
N ALA A 407 32.17 2.20 -2.88
CA ALA A 407 33.42 2.95 -2.81
C ALA A 407 33.77 3.53 -4.19
N GLY A 408 34.43 4.69 -4.21
CA GLY A 408 34.94 5.28 -5.44
C GLY A 408 33.84 5.92 -6.31
N ARG A 409 33.96 5.76 -7.63
CA ARG A 409 33.04 6.33 -8.62
C ARG A 409 31.73 5.54 -8.61
N VAL A 410 30.60 6.26 -8.65
CA VAL A 410 29.29 5.64 -8.60
C VAL A 410 28.35 6.17 -9.68
N ILE A 411 27.38 5.35 -10.08
CA ILE A 411 26.30 5.75 -10.98
C ILE A 411 24.98 5.20 -10.42
N GLY A 412 23.97 6.06 -10.28
CA GLY A 412 22.64 5.65 -9.87
C GLY A 412 21.88 4.95 -11.00
N LEU A 413 21.05 3.99 -10.64
CA LEU A 413 20.14 3.30 -11.53
C LEU A 413 18.75 3.23 -10.90
N SER A 414 17.78 3.91 -11.52
CA SER A 414 16.37 3.94 -11.12
C SER A 414 15.53 3.28 -12.20
N ALA A 415 15.04 2.08 -11.91
CA ALA A 415 14.18 1.30 -12.80
C ALA A 415 12.73 1.30 -12.30
N SER A 416 11.81 1.90 -13.06
CA SER A 416 10.40 2.04 -12.66
C SER A 416 9.53 0.85 -13.09
N GLY A 417 8.45 0.58 -12.34
CA GLY A 417 7.53 -0.54 -12.58
C GLY A 417 7.95 -1.87 -11.93
N GLY A 418 7.07 -2.88 -12.02
CA GLY A 418 7.28 -4.20 -11.45
C GLY A 418 8.55 -4.87 -11.97
N GLY A 419 9.37 -5.40 -11.07
CA GLY A 419 10.67 -6.00 -11.37
C GLY A 419 11.82 -4.99 -11.51
N GLY A 420 11.56 -3.71 -11.25
CA GLY A 420 12.56 -2.63 -11.20
C GLY A 420 13.20 -2.46 -9.81
N GLY A 421 13.70 -1.27 -9.52
CA GLY A 421 14.35 -0.95 -8.25
C GLY A 421 15.22 0.29 -8.30
N GLN A 422 15.88 0.59 -7.19
CA GLN A 422 16.82 1.69 -7.06
C GLN A 422 18.15 1.16 -6.55
N TRP A 423 19.20 1.42 -7.31
CA TRP A 423 20.54 0.93 -7.01
C TRP A 423 21.62 1.95 -7.30
N THR A 424 22.75 1.75 -6.66
CA THR A 424 24.01 2.44 -6.94
C THR A 424 24.99 1.41 -7.49
N LEU A 425 25.50 1.67 -8.69
CA LEU A 425 26.56 0.90 -9.32
C LEU A 425 27.91 1.45 -8.87
N GLY A 426 28.77 0.61 -8.29
CA GLY A 426 30.19 0.94 -8.11
C GLY A 426 30.93 0.73 -9.42
N VAL A 427 31.70 1.73 -9.87
CA VAL A 427 32.32 1.75 -11.19
C VAL A 427 33.84 1.79 -11.09
N GLU A 428 34.49 0.82 -11.73
CA GLU A 428 35.94 0.76 -11.87
C GLU A 428 36.32 0.64 -13.35
N THR A 429 37.25 1.48 -13.82
CA THR A 429 37.71 1.49 -15.23
C THR A 429 36.56 1.55 -16.26
N GLY A 430 35.46 2.25 -15.93
CA GLY A 430 34.27 2.37 -16.79
C GLY A 430 33.44 1.09 -16.90
N ARG A 431 33.47 0.22 -15.89
CA ARG A 431 32.61 -0.96 -15.77
C ARG A 431 31.97 -1.00 -14.39
N ALA A 432 30.71 -1.42 -14.32
CA ALA A 432 30.07 -1.70 -13.04
C ALA A 432 30.67 -2.99 -12.45
N VAL A 433 31.15 -2.90 -11.21
CA VAL A 433 31.80 -4.00 -10.48
C VAL A 433 31.06 -4.39 -9.20
N SER A 434 30.20 -3.51 -8.69
CA SER A 434 29.39 -3.77 -7.50
C SER A 434 28.02 -3.12 -7.62
N LEU A 435 27.07 -3.64 -6.83
CA LEU A 435 25.69 -3.18 -6.77
C LEU A 435 25.30 -2.91 -5.32
N HIS A 436 24.68 -1.76 -5.07
CA HIS A 436 24.32 -1.30 -3.72
C HIS A 436 22.88 -0.79 -3.68
N VAL A 437 22.22 -0.93 -2.53
CA VAL A 437 20.81 -0.55 -2.36
C VAL A 437 20.64 0.96 -2.29
N GLY A 438 19.68 1.48 -3.05
CA GLY A 438 19.31 2.90 -3.08
C GLY A 438 20.13 3.72 -4.07
N LEU A 439 19.73 4.97 -4.26
CA LEU A 439 20.38 5.92 -5.17
C LEU A 439 21.51 6.69 -4.46
N PRO A 440 22.55 7.10 -5.19
CA PRO A 440 23.65 7.90 -4.64
C PRO A 440 23.19 9.36 -4.36
N SER A 441 24.12 10.22 -3.93
CA SER A 441 23.91 11.67 -3.83
C SER A 441 23.32 12.24 -5.13
N LEU A 442 22.48 13.28 -5.06
CA LEU A 442 21.93 13.95 -6.25
C LEU A 442 22.98 14.58 -7.17
N SER A 443 24.19 14.78 -6.66
CA SER A 443 25.35 15.22 -7.46
C SER A 443 25.90 14.14 -8.39
N GLU A 444 25.54 12.87 -8.18
CA GLU A 444 26.02 11.74 -8.98
C GLU A 444 25.04 11.46 -10.14
N PRO A 445 25.53 11.01 -11.30
CA PRO A 445 24.66 10.71 -12.43
C PRO A 445 23.69 9.57 -12.11
N VAL A 446 22.41 9.74 -12.45
CA VAL A 446 21.37 8.72 -12.28
C VAL A 446 20.75 8.37 -13.63
N VAL A 447 20.82 7.08 -13.99
CA VAL A 447 20.08 6.52 -15.13
C VAL A 447 18.65 6.23 -14.68
N VAL A 448 17.68 6.82 -15.37
CA VAL A 448 16.24 6.59 -15.17
C VAL A 448 15.69 5.85 -16.39
N VAL A 449 15.08 4.69 -16.16
CA VAL A 449 14.60 3.79 -17.21
C VAL A 449 13.42 2.95 -16.70
N SER A 450 12.59 2.40 -17.59
CA SER A 450 11.60 1.41 -17.16
C SER A 450 12.25 0.06 -16.87
N ALA A 451 11.67 -0.74 -15.97
CA ALA A 451 12.14 -2.10 -15.70
C ALA A 451 12.15 -2.95 -16.99
N GLU A 452 11.19 -2.75 -17.88
CA GLU A 452 11.10 -3.45 -19.16
C GLU A 452 12.26 -3.08 -20.10
N ASN A 453 12.61 -1.79 -20.21
CA ASN A 453 13.73 -1.36 -21.03
C ASN A 453 15.08 -1.74 -20.43
N LEU A 454 15.22 -1.68 -19.10
CA LEU A 454 16.43 -2.16 -18.42
C LEU A 454 16.65 -3.65 -18.67
N GLN A 455 15.58 -4.46 -18.61
CA GLN A 455 15.67 -5.87 -18.93
C GLN A 455 16.15 -6.09 -20.37
N ARG A 456 15.60 -5.34 -21.35
CA ARG A 456 16.03 -5.42 -22.76
C ARG A 456 17.51 -5.05 -22.94
N ILE A 457 18.01 -4.07 -22.18
CA ILE A 457 19.44 -3.74 -22.16
C ILE A 457 20.22 -4.94 -21.62
N LEU A 458 19.87 -5.45 -20.44
CA LEU A 458 20.58 -6.56 -19.78
C LEU A 458 20.57 -7.87 -20.58
N ASP A 459 19.51 -8.10 -21.37
CA ASP A 459 19.37 -9.23 -22.28
C ASP A 459 20.11 -9.02 -23.63
N GLY A 460 20.71 -7.84 -23.86
CA GLY A 460 21.43 -7.49 -25.09
C GLY A 460 20.54 -7.25 -26.32
N ILE A 461 19.24 -7.01 -26.10
CA ILE A 461 18.24 -6.79 -27.15
C ILE A 461 18.26 -5.34 -27.64
N GLU A 462 18.57 -4.39 -26.75
CA GLU A 462 18.63 -2.95 -27.03
C GLU A 462 19.90 -2.35 -26.42
N THR A 463 20.38 -1.25 -26.98
CA THR A 463 21.43 -0.44 -26.35
C THR A 463 20.81 0.73 -25.58
N SER A 464 21.51 1.14 -24.53
CA SER A 464 21.19 2.29 -23.69
C SER A 464 21.20 3.58 -24.51
N ALA A 465 22.14 3.70 -25.47
CA ALA A 465 22.18 4.82 -26.42
C ALA A 465 20.92 4.89 -27.30
N ALA A 466 20.48 3.77 -27.89
CA ALA A 466 19.27 3.75 -28.72
C ALA A 466 18.00 4.07 -27.93
N LEU A 467 17.95 3.68 -26.65
CA LEU A 467 16.87 4.05 -25.74
C LEU A 467 16.92 5.54 -25.36
N ALA A 468 18.11 6.09 -25.15
CA ALA A 468 18.29 7.51 -24.87
C ALA A 468 17.84 8.38 -26.04
N ASP A 469 18.21 8.01 -27.27
CA ASP A 469 17.86 8.74 -28.49
C ASP A 469 16.33 8.88 -28.70
N ARG A 470 15.55 7.90 -28.23
CA ARG A 470 14.09 7.91 -28.29
C ARG A 470 13.41 8.33 -26.99
N GLY A 471 14.16 8.85 -26.02
CA GLY A 471 13.65 9.33 -24.73
C GLY A 471 13.12 8.23 -23.79
N ALA A 472 13.46 6.96 -24.06
CA ALA A 472 13.04 5.81 -23.27
C ALA A 472 14.02 5.43 -22.14
N LEU A 473 15.16 6.13 -22.09
CA LEU A 473 16.15 6.17 -21.02
C LEU A 473 16.60 7.63 -20.85
N VAL A 474 16.69 8.10 -19.61
CA VAL A 474 17.15 9.45 -19.30
C VAL A 474 18.34 9.35 -18.34
N VAL A 475 19.33 10.21 -18.50
CA VAL A 475 20.41 10.36 -17.51
C VAL A 475 20.32 11.73 -16.87
N GLU A 476 19.95 11.75 -15.60
CA GLU A 476 19.99 12.92 -14.73
C GLU A 476 21.43 13.15 -14.30
N ALA A 477 22.06 14.20 -14.84
CA ALA A 477 23.44 14.59 -14.52
C ALA A 477 23.66 16.05 -14.89
N ASP A 478 24.60 16.72 -14.23
CA ASP A 478 24.92 18.11 -14.56
C ASP A 478 25.72 18.21 -15.87
N ALA A 479 26.76 17.39 -16.03
CA ALA A 479 27.65 17.45 -17.19
C ALA A 479 27.25 16.45 -18.30
N ALA A 480 27.42 16.87 -19.56
CA ALA A 480 27.20 15.99 -20.72
C ALA A 480 28.17 14.80 -20.76
N ALA A 481 29.39 14.97 -20.24
CA ALA A 481 30.37 13.89 -20.14
C ALA A 481 29.90 12.77 -19.19
N ASP A 482 29.25 13.13 -18.08
CA ASP A 482 28.71 12.15 -17.12
C ASP A 482 27.52 11.39 -17.71
N ARG A 483 26.70 12.05 -18.54
CA ARG A 483 25.64 11.38 -19.31
C ARG A 483 26.21 10.31 -20.24
N ALA A 484 27.21 10.68 -21.05
CA ALA A 484 27.83 9.76 -22.00
C ALA A 484 28.52 8.59 -21.29
N ASP A 485 29.19 8.85 -20.17
CA ASP A 485 29.82 7.81 -19.35
C ASP A 485 28.79 6.84 -18.76
N ALA A 486 27.70 7.34 -18.17
CA ALA A 486 26.66 6.49 -17.59
C ALA A 486 26.00 5.58 -18.63
N ILE A 487 25.74 6.09 -19.84
CA ILE A 487 25.27 5.29 -20.97
C ILE A 487 26.31 4.22 -21.32
N SER A 488 27.59 4.58 -21.42
CA SER A 488 28.66 3.61 -21.73
C SER A 488 28.84 2.54 -20.65
N VAL A 489 28.65 2.86 -19.37
CA VAL A 489 28.73 1.87 -18.28
C VAL A 489 27.58 0.89 -18.38
N LEU A 490 26.37 1.36 -18.65
CA LEU A 490 25.17 0.53 -18.77
C LEU A 490 25.25 -0.41 -19.99
N ASP A 491 25.75 0.09 -21.13
CA ASP A 491 25.97 -0.71 -22.36
C ASP A 491 27.02 -1.82 -22.20
N ARG A 492 27.84 -1.76 -21.16
CA ARG A 492 28.83 -2.81 -20.86
C ARG A 492 28.31 -3.89 -19.93
N LEU A 493 27.15 -3.70 -19.28
CA LEU A 493 26.52 -4.72 -18.43
C LEU A 493 26.20 -6.04 -19.16
N PRO A 494 25.74 -6.04 -20.43
CA PRO A 494 25.43 -7.29 -21.13
C PRO A 494 26.67 -8.11 -21.51
N ALA A 495 27.85 -7.46 -21.60
CA ALA A 495 29.05 -8.02 -22.20
C ALA A 495 29.83 -9.04 -21.33
N TRP A 496 29.27 -9.51 -20.22
CA TRP A 496 29.93 -10.52 -19.36
C TRP A 496 29.67 -11.93 -19.89
N PRO A 497 30.71 -12.71 -20.29
CA PRO A 497 30.52 -14.10 -20.66
C PRO A 497 30.19 -14.91 -19.40
N SER A 498 29.08 -15.64 -19.45
CA SER A 498 28.66 -16.59 -18.42
C SER A 498 29.74 -17.64 -18.18
N GLY A 499 30.56 -17.46 -17.14
CA GLY A 499 31.49 -18.49 -16.69
C GLY A 499 32.76 -17.94 -16.07
N VAL A 500 32.75 -17.73 -14.74
CA VAL A 500 33.72 -18.28 -13.78
C VAL A 500 33.07 -18.15 -12.39
N VAL A 501 32.30 -19.16 -11.99
CA VAL A 501 32.21 -19.52 -10.56
C VAL A 501 33.23 -20.63 -10.40
N SER A 502 34.45 -20.30 -9.98
CA SER A 502 35.39 -21.29 -9.50
C SER A 502 34.85 -21.83 -8.17
N ARG A 503 34.02 -22.87 -8.23
CA ARG A 503 33.78 -23.73 -7.07
C ARG A 503 35.12 -24.36 -6.72
N GLY A 504 35.68 -23.95 -5.58
CA GLY A 504 36.83 -24.60 -4.98
C GLY A 504 36.57 -26.09 -4.87
N GLY A 505 37.53 -26.89 -5.34
CA GLY A 505 37.47 -28.34 -5.33
C GLY A 505 37.40 -28.85 -3.90
N VAL A 506 36.42 -29.72 -3.65
CA VAL A 506 36.48 -30.70 -2.56
C VAL A 506 36.73 -32.03 -3.24
N GLU A 507 37.97 -32.51 -3.13
CA GLU A 507 38.35 -33.86 -3.52
C GLU A 507 37.53 -34.87 -2.70
N SER A 508 36.69 -35.64 -3.39
CA SER A 508 36.01 -36.79 -2.83
C SER A 508 36.97 -37.98 -2.78
N VAL A 509 37.47 -38.30 -1.57
CA VAL A 509 38.17 -39.54 -1.27
C VAL A 509 37.16 -40.69 -1.31
N HIS A 510 37.29 -41.57 -2.32
CA HIS A 510 36.58 -42.84 -2.38
C HIS A 510 37.17 -43.82 -1.34
N VAL A 511 36.38 -44.19 -0.34
CA VAL A 511 36.65 -45.36 0.51
C VAL A 511 35.96 -46.58 -0.12
N ALA A 512 36.77 -47.53 -0.58
CA ALA A 512 36.33 -48.80 -1.11
C ALA A 512 35.88 -49.72 0.05
N ALA A 513 34.62 -50.16 0.02
CA ALA A 513 34.12 -51.24 0.87
C ALA A 513 34.28 -52.57 0.12
N GLY A 514 35.22 -53.41 0.56
CA GLY A 514 35.31 -54.81 0.16
C GLY A 514 34.49 -55.67 1.12
N MET A 515 33.50 -56.40 0.60
CA MET A 515 32.90 -57.56 1.28
C MET A 515 33.34 -58.82 0.54
N GLY A 516 34.13 -59.66 1.21
CA GLY A 516 34.34 -61.05 0.83
C GLY A 516 33.27 -61.93 1.49
N ALA A 517 32.59 -62.74 0.69
CA ALA A 517 31.88 -63.94 1.12
C ALA A 517 32.88 -65.13 1.19
N PRO A 518 32.57 -66.21 1.92
CA PRO A 518 31.55 -67.16 1.46
C PRO A 518 30.29 -67.23 2.33
#